data_AF-A0A2K8K6J8-F1
#
_entry.id   AF-A0A2K8K6J8-F1
#
_cell.length_a   1.000
_cell.length_b   1.000
_cell.length_c   1.000
_cell.angle_alpha   90.00
_cell.angle_beta   90.00
_cell.angle_gamma   90.00
#
_symmetry.space_group_name_H-M   'P 1'
#
loop_
_entity.id
_entity.type
_entity.pdbx_description
1 polymer ?
#
loop_
_entity_poly.entity_id
_entity_poly.type
_entity_poly.pdbx_seq_one_letter_code
_entity_poly.pdbx_strand_id
1 'polypeptide(L)'
;MSVLAKLNVKSVQRTAYKSASEQRRAKLLSAIEEQMRVWADAVVGKDYVLAVRKWKTNAEGERVRVDAEKRVRAWFFEQDGGYYVQCKYGARALPIADKGNAVFVKELAEVNAVLEAFYKAAAAGEFDTAVESVAKRKSA
;
A
#
# COMPACT_ATOMS: atom_id res chain seq x y z
N MET A 1 -46.29 -23.10 -13.48
CA MET A 1 -45.68 -22.19 -12.47
C MET A 1 -44.20 -22.06 -12.77
N SER A 2 -43.72 -20.85 -13.04
CA SER A 2 -42.33 -20.59 -13.45
C SER A 2 -41.35 -20.82 -12.29
N VAL A 3 -40.22 -21.49 -12.57
CA VAL A 3 -39.12 -21.75 -11.61
C VAL A 3 -38.55 -20.45 -11.04
N LEU A 4 -38.55 -19.38 -11.83
CA LEU A 4 -38.06 -18.06 -11.44
C LEU A 4 -38.90 -17.42 -10.32
N ALA A 5 -40.18 -17.78 -10.20
CA ALA A 5 -41.07 -17.24 -9.17
C ALA A 5 -40.75 -17.75 -7.75
N LYS A 6 -39.91 -18.80 -7.62
CA LYS A 6 -39.45 -19.32 -6.33
C LYS A 6 -38.12 -18.70 -5.86
N LEU A 7 -37.51 -17.85 -6.68
CA LEU A 7 -36.23 -17.23 -6.35
C LEU A 7 -36.45 -15.87 -5.68
N ASN A 8 -35.68 -15.58 -4.64
CA ASN A 8 -35.69 -14.29 -3.96
C ASN A 8 -34.90 -13.25 -4.78
N VAL A 9 -35.53 -12.77 -5.86
CA VAL A 9 -34.92 -11.81 -6.78
C VAL A 9 -34.91 -10.44 -6.13
N LYS A 10 -33.71 -9.96 -5.76
CA LYS A 10 -33.49 -8.59 -5.31
C LYS A 10 -32.71 -7.81 -6.37
N SER A 11 -33.13 -6.57 -6.63
CA SER A 11 -32.38 -5.67 -7.50
C SER A 11 -31.16 -5.15 -6.76
N VAL A 12 -29.97 -5.46 -7.27
CA VAL A 12 -28.69 -4.96 -6.72
C VAL A 12 -28.33 -3.68 -7.45
N GLN A 13 -28.33 -2.56 -6.74
CA GLN A 13 -27.58 -1.38 -7.14
C GLN A 13 -26.12 -1.61 -6.74
N ARG A 14 -25.29 -2.06 -7.67
CA ARG A 14 -23.84 -2.10 -7.44
C ARG A 14 -23.36 -0.66 -7.33
N THR A 15 -22.94 -0.21 -6.15
CA THR A 15 -22.12 0.99 -5.98
C THR A 15 -20.78 0.74 -6.68
N ALA A 16 -20.79 0.84 -8.02
CA ALA A 16 -19.65 0.50 -8.86
C ALA A 16 -18.55 1.57 -8.80
N TYR A 17 -18.89 2.78 -8.35
CA TYR A 17 -17.99 3.92 -8.30
C TYR A 17 -17.67 4.29 -6.86
N LYS A 18 -16.62 3.69 -6.31
CA LYS A 18 -15.92 4.31 -5.16
C LYS A 18 -15.45 5.69 -5.59
N SER A 19 -15.64 6.70 -4.76
CA SER A 19 -15.12 8.03 -5.03
C SER A 19 -13.58 7.98 -5.19
N ALA A 20 -13.00 8.96 -5.88
CA ALA A 20 -11.55 8.97 -6.11
C ALA A 20 -10.76 8.98 -4.78
N SER A 21 -11.28 9.64 -3.74
CA SER A 21 -10.71 9.63 -2.38
C SER A 21 -10.79 8.23 -1.75
N GLU A 22 -11.94 7.55 -1.80
CA GLU A 22 -12.09 6.19 -1.29
C GLU A 22 -11.17 5.19 -1.99
N GLN A 23 -10.99 5.32 -3.31
CA GLN A 23 -10.06 4.47 -4.05
C GLN A 23 -8.60 4.70 -3.62
N ARG A 24 -8.22 5.96 -3.39
CA ARG A 24 -6.88 6.33 -2.92
C ARG A 24 -6.65 5.85 -1.49
N ARG A 25 -7.65 6.01 -0.61
CA ARG A 25 -7.62 5.51 0.76
C ARG A 25 -7.45 3.99 0.79
N ALA A 26 -8.26 3.25 0.01
CA ALA A 26 -8.13 1.81 -0.09
C ALA A 26 -6.73 1.37 -0.55
N LYS A 27 -6.13 2.07 -1.53
CA LYS A 27 -4.76 1.81 -1.96
C LYS A 27 -3.74 2.07 -0.87
N LEU A 28 -3.90 3.15 -0.10
CA LEU A 28 -3.00 3.47 1.01
C LEU A 28 -3.09 2.41 2.10
N LEU A 29 -4.30 1.99 2.48
CA LEU A 29 -4.52 0.94 3.48
C LEU A 29 -3.86 -0.38 3.05
N SER A 30 -4.09 -0.83 1.81
CA SER A 30 -3.46 -2.05 1.31
C SER A 30 -1.93 -1.95 1.23
N ALA A 31 -1.38 -0.76 0.94
CA ALA A 31 0.06 -0.55 0.96
C ALA A 31 0.63 -0.61 2.39
N ILE A 32 -0.08 -0.07 3.38
CA ILE A 32 0.31 -0.16 4.79
C ILE A 32 0.28 -1.61 5.28
N GLU A 33 -0.76 -2.37 4.92
CA GLU A 33 -0.85 -3.82 5.22
C GLU A 33 0.32 -4.61 4.59
N GLU A 34 0.72 -4.26 3.36
CA GLU A 34 1.91 -4.84 2.74
C GLU A 34 3.18 -4.50 3.52
N GLN A 35 3.33 -3.27 4.03
CA GLN A 35 4.47 -2.88 4.85
C GLN A 35 4.52 -3.59 6.21
N MET A 36 3.36 -3.91 6.80
CA MET A 36 3.31 -4.74 8.01
C MET A 36 3.87 -6.15 7.76
N ARG A 37 3.63 -6.72 6.57
CA ARG A 37 4.24 -8.00 6.15
C ARG A 37 5.74 -7.87 5.90
N VAL A 38 6.16 -6.77 5.26
CA VAL A 38 7.59 -6.46 5.08
C VAL A 38 8.29 -6.37 6.43
N TRP A 39 7.67 -5.73 7.41
CA TRP A 39 8.16 -5.68 8.78
C TRP A 39 8.23 -7.07 9.42
N ALA A 40 7.19 -7.88 9.29
CA ALA A 40 7.16 -9.23 9.86
C ALA A 40 8.33 -10.10 9.34
N ASP A 41 8.62 -10.04 8.04
CA ASP A 41 9.77 -10.74 7.46
C ASP A 41 11.11 -10.12 7.90
N ALA A 42 11.18 -8.78 7.98
CA ALA A 42 12.39 -8.07 8.40
C ALA A 42 12.80 -8.39 9.84
N VAL A 43 11.84 -8.57 10.76
CA VAL A 43 12.09 -9.00 12.15
C VAL A 43 12.75 -10.38 12.20
N VAL A 44 12.47 -11.26 11.24
CA VAL A 44 13.07 -12.59 11.12
C VAL A 44 14.37 -12.54 10.29
N GLY A 45 14.82 -11.36 9.87
CA GLY A 45 16.02 -11.17 9.04
C GLY A 45 15.83 -11.60 7.58
N LYS A 46 14.59 -11.66 7.10
CA LYS A 46 14.25 -12.01 5.71
C LYS A 46 13.79 -10.80 4.92
N ASP A 47 14.03 -10.83 3.62
CA ASP A 47 13.48 -9.85 2.70
C ASP A 47 12.11 -10.30 2.20
N TYR A 48 11.10 -9.42 2.34
CA TYR A 48 9.78 -9.67 1.77
C TYR A 48 9.82 -9.51 0.24
N VAL A 49 9.57 -10.61 -0.45
CA VAL A 49 9.54 -10.71 -1.91
C VAL A 49 8.14 -11.08 -2.39
N LEU A 50 7.67 -10.40 -3.43
CA LEU A 50 6.45 -10.73 -4.14
C LEU A 50 6.77 -11.42 -5.47
N ALA A 51 6.10 -12.54 -5.73
CA ALA A 51 6.11 -13.13 -7.06
C ALA A 51 5.30 -12.24 -8.01
N VAL A 52 5.97 -11.67 -9.02
CA VAL A 52 5.36 -10.81 -10.04
C VAL A 52 5.62 -11.40 -11.41
N ARG A 53 4.55 -11.53 -12.20
CA ARG A 53 4.64 -11.90 -13.60
C ARG A 53 5.17 -10.72 -14.41
N LYS A 54 6.32 -10.89 -15.04
CA LYS A 54 6.91 -9.92 -15.96
C LYS A 54 6.95 -10.49 -17.36
N TRP A 55 6.72 -9.62 -18.35
CA TRP A 55 7.01 -9.96 -19.74
C TRP A 55 8.48 -9.69 -20.01
N LYS A 56 9.20 -10.70 -20.48
CA LYS A 56 10.60 -10.60 -20.90
C LYS A 56 10.71 -11.09 -22.34
N THR A 57 11.56 -10.45 -23.13
CA THR A 57 11.91 -10.95 -24.47
C THR A 57 12.95 -12.04 -24.32
N ASN A 58 12.70 -13.24 -24.86
CA ASN A 58 13.69 -14.32 -24.90
C ASN A 58 14.76 -14.04 -25.96
N ALA A 59 15.77 -14.91 -26.04
CA ALA A 59 16.83 -14.81 -27.04
C ALA A 59 16.31 -14.93 -28.49
N GLU A 60 15.13 -15.52 -28.70
CA GLU A 60 14.47 -15.68 -29.99
C GLU A 60 13.58 -14.48 -30.38
N GLY A 61 13.52 -13.43 -29.57
CA GLY A 61 12.74 -12.22 -29.85
C GLY A 61 11.25 -12.29 -29.47
N GLU A 62 10.80 -13.38 -28.87
CA GLU A 62 9.42 -13.57 -28.42
C GLU A 62 9.19 -13.02 -27.02
N ARG A 63 8.01 -12.45 -26.77
CA ARG A 63 7.60 -11.99 -25.45
C ARG A 63 7.05 -13.17 -24.65
N VAL A 64 7.77 -13.59 -23.62
CA VAL A 64 7.35 -14.65 -22.69
C VAL A 64 6.98 -14.07 -21.33
N ARG A 65 5.97 -14.67 -20.66
CA ARG A 65 5.65 -14.38 -19.26
C ARG A 65 6.57 -15.20 -18.37
N VAL A 66 7.39 -14.53 -17.58
CA VAL A 66 8.24 -15.15 -16.57
C VAL A 66 7.76 -14.73 -15.18
N ASP A 67 7.72 -15.69 -14.25
CA ASP A 67 7.55 -15.39 -12.83
C ASP A 67 8.89 -14.83 -12.32
N ALA A 68 8.86 -13.63 -11.75
CA ALA A 68 10.02 -12.93 -11.24
C ALA A 68 9.76 -12.46 -9.82
N GLU A 69 10.76 -12.56 -8.95
CA GLU A 69 10.66 -12.02 -7.60
C GLU A 69 10.88 -10.50 -7.62
N LYS A 70 10.00 -9.78 -6.95
CA LYS A 70 10.10 -8.35 -6.72
C LYS A 70 10.18 -8.10 -5.23
N ARG A 71 11.36 -7.68 -4.77
CA ARG A 71 11.54 -7.17 -3.40
C ARG A 71 10.67 -5.92 -3.20
N VAL A 72 9.87 -5.92 -2.14
CA VAL A 72 9.12 -4.74 -1.74
C VAL A 72 10.04 -3.89 -0.88
N ARG A 73 10.23 -2.62 -1.25
CA ARG A 73 11.07 -1.72 -0.49
C ARG A 73 10.35 -1.33 0.79
N ALA A 74 10.99 -1.60 1.92
CA ALA A 74 10.51 -1.17 3.22
C ALA A 74 10.33 0.35 3.27
N TRP A 75 9.27 0.77 3.95
CA TRP A 75 8.98 2.16 4.27
C TRP A 75 9.72 2.65 5.51
N PHE A 76 10.39 1.73 6.20
CA PHE A 76 11.25 1.99 7.34
C PHE A 76 12.70 1.67 7.01
N PHE A 77 13.62 2.38 7.65
CA PHE A 77 15.05 2.19 7.51
C PHE A 77 15.78 2.61 8.78
N GLU A 78 16.89 1.95 9.06
CA GLU A 78 17.74 2.25 10.20
C GLU A 78 18.63 3.47 9.90
N GLN A 79 18.63 4.44 10.80
CA GLN A 79 19.50 5.61 10.76
C GLN A 79 19.58 6.25 12.16
N ASP A 80 20.68 6.92 12.48
CA ASP A 80 20.87 7.65 13.74
C ASP A 80 20.68 6.79 15.02
N GLY A 81 20.95 5.48 14.92
CA GLY A 81 20.79 4.55 16.04
C GLY A 81 19.34 4.17 16.35
N GLY A 82 18.42 4.39 15.40
CA GLY A 82 17.04 3.93 15.48
C GLY A 82 16.45 3.71 14.08
N TYR A 83 15.13 3.64 14.00
CA TYR A 83 14.38 3.37 12.78
C TYR A 83 13.46 4.54 12.44
N TYR A 84 13.55 5.03 11.21
CA TYR A 84 12.61 5.99 10.66
C TYR A 84 11.53 5.25 9.88
N VAL A 85 10.27 5.58 10.09
CA VAL A 85 9.10 4.99 9.40
C VAL A 85 8.38 6.08 8.62
N GLN A 86 8.30 5.94 7.29
CA GLN A 86 7.67 6.91 6.39
C GLN A 86 6.36 6.37 5.83
N CYS A 87 5.30 7.18 5.82
CA CYS A 87 4.09 6.82 5.07
C CYS A 87 4.26 7.24 3.60
N LYS A 88 4.08 6.34 2.63
CA LYS A 88 4.25 6.66 1.20
C LYS A 88 2.98 6.39 0.41
N TYR A 89 2.74 7.23 -0.60
CA TYR A 89 1.72 6.97 -1.62
C TYR A 89 2.39 6.90 -3.00
N GLY A 90 2.43 5.70 -3.56
CA GLY A 90 3.25 5.41 -4.74
C GLY A 90 4.73 5.64 -4.45
N ALA A 91 5.38 6.53 -5.22
CA ALA A 91 6.80 6.84 -5.04
C ALA A 91 7.08 8.00 -4.06
N ARG A 92 6.04 8.66 -3.53
CA ARG A 92 6.17 9.92 -2.77
C ARG A 92 5.85 9.70 -1.29
N ALA A 93 6.66 10.27 -0.40
CA ALA A 93 6.37 10.30 1.02
C ALA A 93 5.25 11.32 1.31
N LEU A 94 4.31 10.93 2.17
CA LEU A 94 3.27 11.81 2.66
C LEU A 94 3.82 12.63 3.83
N PRO A 95 3.48 13.93 3.92
CA PRO A 95 3.77 14.71 5.11
C PRO A 95 3.02 14.13 6.31
N ILE A 96 3.71 14.04 7.45
CA ILE A 96 3.18 13.58 8.72
C ILE A 96 3.37 14.75 9.70
N ALA A 97 2.26 15.44 9.99
CA ALA A 97 2.23 16.69 10.75
C ALA A 97 3.03 17.85 10.11
N ASP A 98 3.05 19.00 10.77
CA ASP A 98 3.51 20.28 10.21
C ASP A 98 5.02 20.38 9.91
N LYS A 99 5.84 19.41 10.35
CA LYS A 99 7.31 19.51 10.26
C LYS A 99 8.04 18.22 9.85
N GLY A 100 7.36 17.12 9.54
CA GLY A 100 8.01 15.84 9.28
C GLY A 100 7.37 15.00 8.18
N ASN A 101 8.11 14.01 7.69
CA ASN A 101 7.60 12.98 6.77
C ASN A 101 7.88 11.55 7.27
N ALA A 102 8.44 11.44 8.48
CA ALA A 102 8.85 10.19 9.09
C ALA A 102 8.60 10.24 10.60
N VAL A 103 8.32 9.09 11.19
CA VAL A 103 8.27 8.87 12.64
C VAL A 103 9.54 8.11 13.04
N PHE A 104 10.24 8.58 14.06
CA PHE A 104 11.43 7.92 14.60
C PHE A 104 11.05 6.99 15.76
N VAL A 105 11.58 5.78 15.76
CA VAL A 105 11.49 4.80 16.85
C VAL A 105 12.88 4.23 17.16
N LYS A 106 13.09 3.68 18.35
CA LYS A 106 14.42 3.18 18.74
C LYS A 106 14.67 1.78 18.19
N GLU A 107 13.65 0.94 18.20
CA GLU A 107 13.80 -0.47 17.85
C GLU A 107 12.94 -0.85 16.65
N LEU A 108 13.41 -1.85 15.88
CA LEU A 108 12.62 -2.42 14.78
C LEU A 108 11.27 -2.93 15.29
N ALA A 109 11.19 -3.47 16.50
CA ALA A 109 9.95 -3.98 17.08
C ALA A 109 8.84 -2.92 17.19
N GLU A 110 9.23 -1.65 17.40
CA GLU A 110 8.31 -0.52 17.56
C GLU A 110 7.73 -0.04 16.21
N VAL A 111 8.35 -0.42 15.09
CA VAL A 111 7.90 -0.02 13.74
C VAL A 111 6.49 -0.50 13.44
N ASN A 112 6.09 -1.69 13.91
CA ASN A 112 4.74 -2.20 13.69
C ASN A 112 3.67 -1.29 14.32
N ALA A 113 3.92 -0.79 15.54
CA ALA A 113 2.99 0.11 16.21
C ALA A 113 2.79 1.42 15.42
N VAL A 114 3.84 1.92 14.78
CA VAL A 114 3.75 3.10 13.89
C VAL A 114 2.95 2.78 12.63
N LEU A 115 3.16 1.63 12.00
CA LEU A 115 2.39 1.20 10.83
C LEU A 115 0.90 1.01 11.17
N GLU A 116 0.58 0.49 12.35
CA GLU A 116 -0.80 0.38 12.85
C GLU A 116 -1.44 1.76 13.09
N ALA A 117 -0.67 2.71 13.64
CA ALA A 117 -1.12 4.09 13.78
C ALA A 117 -1.42 4.73 12.42
N PHE A 118 -0.54 4.54 11.42
CA PHE A 118 -0.78 5.00 10.04
C PHE A 118 -2.02 4.35 9.44
N TYR A 119 -2.25 3.05 9.68
CA TYR A 119 -3.45 2.37 9.21
C TYR A 119 -4.72 3.00 9.78
N LYS A 120 -4.76 3.24 11.10
CA LYS A 120 -5.90 3.86 11.77
C LYS A 120 -6.16 5.29 11.26
N ALA A 121 -5.11 6.10 11.13
CA ALA A 121 -5.21 7.46 10.59
C ALA A 121 -5.66 7.47 9.12
N ALA A 122 -5.15 6.54 8.30
CA ALA A 122 -5.59 6.38 6.90
C ALA A 122 -7.05 5.93 6.82
N ALA A 123 -7.49 5.03 7.68
CA ALA A 123 -8.88 4.57 7.73
C ALA A 123 -9.83 5.71 8.14
N ALA A 124 -9.40 6.55 9.09
CA ALA A 124 -10.11 7.77 9.51
C ALA A 124 -10.12 8.87 8.42
N GLY A 125 -9.28 8.77 7.39
CA GLY A 125 -9.19 9.72 6.29
C GLY A 125 -8.27 10.91 6.53
N GLU A 126 -7.44 10.88 7.58
CA GLU A 126 -6.50 11.96 7.92
C GLU A 126 -5.45 12.18 6.83
N PHE A 127 -5.11 11.15 6.06
CA PHE A 127 -4.20 11.24 4.93
C PHE A 127 -4.86 11.65 3.61
N ASP A 128 -6.18 11.79 3.52
CA ASP A 128 -6.87 12.00 2.24
C ASP A 128 -6.40 13.29 1.55
N THR A 129 -6.26 14.39 2.30
CA THR A 129 -5.77 15.68 1.78
C THR A 129 -4.31 15.61 1.34
N ALA A 130 -3.46 14.93 2.12
CA ALA A 130 -2.05 14.71 1.80
C ALA A 130 -1.89 13.84 0.54
N VAL A 131 -2.70 12.79 0.40
CA VAL A 131 -2.71 11.93 -0.79
C VAL A 131 -3.22 12.70 -2.00
N GLU A 132 -4.24 13.54 -1.85
CA GLU A 132 -4.75 14.36 -2.94
C GLU A 132 -3.70 15.36 -3.45
N SER A 133 -3.00 16.06 -2.54
CA SER A 133 -1.96 17.02 -2.93
C SER A 133 -0.80 16.33 -3.65
N VAL A 134 -0.42 15.14 -3.20
CA VAL A 134 0.65 14.32 -3.79
C VAL A 134 0.22 13.65 -5.10
N ALA A 135 -1.07 13.30 -5.24
CA ALA A 135 -1.65 12.70 -6.43
C ALA A 135 -1.88 13.69 -7.56
N LYS A 136 -2.08 14.99 -7.26
CA LYS A 136 -2.06 16.05 -8.26
C LYS A 136 -0.65 16.11 -8.86
N ARG A 137 -0.50 15.61 -10.10
CA ARG A 137 0.73 15.83 -10.88
C ARG A 137 0.97 17.35 -10.90
N LYS A 138 2.14 17.81 -10.43
CA LYS A 138 2.67 19.09 -10.88
C LYS A 138 2.77 18.95 -12.41
N SER A 139 1.88 19.61 -13.15
CA SER A 139 2.15 19.90 -14.56
C SER A 139 3.49 20.63 -14.58
N ALA A 140 4.46 20.04 -15.27
CA ALA A 140 5.71 20.72 -15.58
C ALA A 140 5.42 21.94 -16.47
#